data_AF-A0A1Z5IUP7-F1
#
_entry.id   AF-A0A1Z5IUP7-F1
#
_cell.length_a   1.000
_cell.length_b   1.000
_cell.length_c   1.000
_cell.angle_alpha   90.00
_cell.angle_beta   90.00
_cell.angle_gamma   90.00
#
_symmetry.space_group_name_H-M   'P 1'
#
loop_
_entity.id
_entity.type
_entity.pdbx_description
1 polymer ?
#
loop_
_entity_poly.entity_id
_entity_poly.type
_entity_poly.pdbx_seq_one_letter_code
_entity_poly.pdbx_strand_id
1 'polypeptide(L)'
;MDRPILVTEHNEHGASFVYTDEKHANATLLVDDQRHISRDQQKKAYALLGEIDEWSGNYIPELTKAQMKHQFLLESDTYEPFSLKNCSMSLAWEFIDFLIKFCLVWDVPFASKTLDLIQGSYGWELHCLETKHCCICGKHADVAHLHAVGIGRDRKHISHIGNSVMALCREHHQLQHVQGINNFMRLNHLKGVRVTPEIAKMLKLGNWHIEEGEEIISTRK
;
A
#
# COMPACT_ATOMS: atom_id res chain seq x y z
N MET A 1 19.29 -45.96 6.69
CA MET A 1 17.97 -45.46 6.26
C MET A 1 17.93 -44.02 6.73
N ASP A 2 18.33 -43.12 5.85
CA ASP A 2 18.32 -41.69 6.15
C ASP A 2 16.87 -41.21 6.31
N ARG A 3 16.65 -40.40 7.35
CA ARG A 3 15.33 -39.83 7.63
C ARG A 3 15.08 -38.68 6.65
N PRO A 4 13.90 -38.60 6.02
CA PRO A 4 13.56 -37.48 5.16
C PRO A 4 13.63 -36.17 5.96
N ILE A 5 14.20 -35.14 5.34
CA ILE A 5 14.32 -33.80 5.92
C ILE A 5 13.12 -32.99 5.44
N LEU A 6 12.21 -32.67 6.37
CA LEU A 6 11.15 -31.68 6.15
C LEU A 6 11.75 -30.29 6.34
N VAL A 7 11.99 -29.58 5.23
CA VAL A 7 12.34 -28.16 5.28
C VAL A 7 11.04 -27.37 5.20
N THR A 8 10.80 -26.54 6.22
CA THR A 8 9.66 -25.61 6.23
C THR A 8 10.18 -24.24 5.86
N GLU A 9 9.74 -23.73 4.71
CA GLU A 9 9.93 -22.33 4.35
C GLU A 9 8.57 -21.64 4.42
N HIS A 10 8.48 -20.63 5.27
CA HIS A 10 7.32 -19.75 5.35
C HIS A 10 7.49 -18.64 4.31
N ASN A 11 6.56 -18.56 3.35
CA ASN A 11 6.43 -17.38 2.51
C ASN A 11 5.05 -16.73 2.71
N GLU A 12 4.91 -15.54 2.14
CA GLU A 12 3.77 -14.62 2.31
C GLU A 12 2.46 -15.17 1.70
N HIS A 13 2.54 -16.27 0.95
CA HIS A 13 1.47 -16.84 0.13
C HIS A 13 1.02 -18.24 0.57
N GLY A 14 1.65 -18.83 1.59
CA GLY A 14 1.31 -20.14 2.14
C GLY A 14 2.49 -20.87 2.79
N ALA A 15 2.26 -22.11 3.21
CA ALA A 15 3.34 -22.98 3.66
C ALA A 15 3.80 -23.86 2.49
N SER A 16 5.03 -23.68 2.04
CA SER A 16 5.68 -24.55 1.06
C SER A 16 6.37 -25.70 1.78
N PHE A 17 5.96 -26.93 1.48
CA PHE A 17 6.64 -28.14 1.93
C PHE A 17 7.43 -28.73 0.77
N VAL A 18 8.74 -28.79 0.93
CA VAL A 18 9.62 -29.45 -0.04
C VAL A 18 9.95 -30.84 0.48
N TYR A 19 9.50 -31.86 -0.25
CA TYR A 19 9.88 -33.25 -0.01
C TYR A 19 11.04 -33.61 -0.93
N THR A 20 12.17 -34.03 -0.36
CA THR A 20 13.31 -34.58 -1.10
C THR A 20 13.49 -36.04 -0.72
N ASP A 21 13.35 -36.93 -1.71
CA ASP A 21 13.84 -38.31 -1.66
C ASP A 21 15.02 -38.42 -2.62
N GLU A 22 16.04 -39.20 -2.26
CA GLU A 22 17.30 -39.39 -3.00
C GLU A 22 17.09 -39.98 -4.40
N LYS A 23 15.85 -40.32 -4.77
CA LYS A 23 15.43 -40.71 -6.11
C LYS A 23 14.48 -39.68 -6.72
N HIS A 24 15.04 -38.53 -7.10
CA HIS A 24 14.59 -37.64 -8.18
C HIS A 24 13.07 -37.36 -8.29
N ALA A 25 12.44 -36.84 -7.24
CA ALA A 25 11.18 -36.13 -7.39
C ALA A 25 11.13 -34.96 -6.39
N ASN A 26 11.24 -33.73 -6.92
CA ASN A 26 10.88 -32.53 -6.18
C ASN A 26 9.37 -32.36 -6.32
N ALA A 27 8.63 -32.51 -5.23
CA ALA A 27 7.20 -32.19 -5.19
C ALA A 27 7.01 -30.93 -4.34
N THR A 28 6.50 -29.87 -4.97
CA THR A 28 6.07 -28.66 -4.26
C THR A 28 4.59 -28.81 -3.91
N LEU A 29 4.30 -28.97 -2.62
CA LEU A 29 2.92 -28.95 -2.14
C LEU A 29 2.53 -27.50 -1.85
N LEU A 30 1.67 -26.93 -2.71
CA LEU A 30 1.01 -25.65 -2.47
C LEU A 30 -0.25 -25.92 -1.64
N VAL A 31 -0.26 -25.50 -0.38
CA VAL A 31 -1.46 -25.53 0.46
C VAL A 31 -2.28 -24.28 0.14
N ASP A 32 -3.28 -24.44 -0.71
CA ASP A 32 -4.30 -23.40 -0.95
C ASP A 32 -5.10 -23.19 0.36
N ASP A 33 -5.08 -21.95 0.84
CA ASP A 33 -5.77 -21.48 2.05
C ASP A 33 -7.31 -21.64 1.93
N GLN A 34 -7.85 -22.04 0.76
CA GLN A 34 -9.28 -22.19 0.45
C GLN A 34 -10.11 -20.91 0.66
N ARG A 35 -9.48 -19.83 1.14
CA ARG A 35 -10.03 -18.50 1.31
C ARG A 35 -9.93 -17.78 -0.02
N HIS A 36 -11.03 -17.81 -0.74
CA HIS A 36 -11.20 -17.12 -2.01
C HIS A 36 -11.49 -15.64 -1.77
N ILE A 37 -11.21 -14.81 -2.79
CA ILE A 37 -11.57 -13.40 -2.84
C ILE A 37 -12.95 -13.13 -2.22
N SER A 38 -12.98 -12.20 -1.25
CA SER A 38 -14.24 -11.80 -0.60
C SER A 38 -15.09 -10.93 -1.52
N ARG A 39 -16.40 -10.87 -1.26
CA ARG A 39 -17.30 -9.96 -1.97
C ARG A 39 -16.89 -8.48 -1.83
N ASP A 40 -16.29 -8.12 -0.71
CA ASP A 40 -15.81 -6.75 -0.46
C ASP A 40 -14.60 -6.41 -1.35
N GLN A 41 -13.60 -7.30 -1.37
CA GLN A 41 -12.43 -7.16 -2.26
C GLN A 41 -12.85 -7.12 -3.73
N GLN A 42 -13.78 -8.00 -4.13
CA GLN A 42 -14.29 -8.01 -5.50
C GLN A 42 -14.96 -6.67 -5.85
N LYS A 43 -15.81 -6.13 -4.97
CA LYS A 43 -16.44 -4.81 -5.16
C LYS A 43 -15.39 -3.69 -5.30
N LYS A 44 -14.36 -3.69 -4.46
CA LYS A 44 -13.25 -2.72 -4.52
C LYS A 44 -12.52 -2.78 -5.86
N ALA A 45 -12.11 -3.98 -6.28
CA ALA A 45 -11.42 -4.18 -7.55
C ALA A 45 -12.27 -3.68 -8.73
N TYR A 46 -13.56 -4.04 -8.79
CA TYR A 46 -14.44 -3.58 -9.87
C TYR A 46 -14.76 -2.09 -9.82
N ALA A 47 -14.86 -1.48 -8.64
CA ALA A 47 -15.05 -0.04 -8.53
C ALA A 47 -13.83 0.72 -9.08
N LEU A 48 -12.62 0.33 -8.67
CA LEU A 48 -11.37 0.92 -9.16
C LEU A 48 -11.18 0.71 -10.67
N LEU A 49 -11.45 -0.49 -11.18
CA LEU A 49 -11.43 -0.74 -12.62
C LEU A 49 -12.42 0.14 -13.39
N GLY A 50 -13.58 0.45 -12.81
CA GLY A 50 -14.56 1.36 -13.38
C GLY A 50 -14.05 2.81 -13.46
N GLU A 51 -13.42 3.32 -12.39
CA GLU A 51 -12.82 4.67 -12.42
C GLU A 51 -11.71 4.75 -13.48
N ILE A 52 -10.88 3.71 -13.60
CA ILE A 52 -9.81 3.64 -14.60
C ILE A 52 -10.39 3.56 -16.03
N ASP A 53 -11.46 2.80 -16.25
CA ASP A 53 -12.11 2.64 -17.55
C ASP A 53 -12.72 3.96 -18.07
N GLU A 54 -13.31 4.73 -17.16
CA GLU A 54 -13.86 6.06 -17.47
C GLU A 54 -12.73 7.07 -17.72
N TRP A 55 -11.72 7.10 -16.86
CA TRP A 55 -10.56 7.99 -17.00
C TRP A 55 -9.76 7.74 -18.29
N SER A 56 -9.53 6.48 -18.65
CA SER A 56 -8.80 6.12 -19.87
C SER A 56 -9.61 6.38 -21.14
N GLY A 57 -10.93 6.63 -21.01
CA GLY A 57 -11.85 6.79 -22.13
C GLY A 57 -12.13 5.51 -22.89
N ASN A 58 -11.85 4.34 -22.28
CA ASN A 58 -12.07 3.04 -22.90
C ASN A 58 -13.57 2.74 -23.05
N TYR A 59 -14.35 2.94 -21.98
CA TYR A 59 -15.76 2.52 -21.89
C TYR A 59 -16.01 1.04 -22.22
N ILE A 60 -15.00 0.18 -21.98
CA ILE A 60 -15.04 -1.25 -22.26
C ILE A 60 -14.46 -1.97 -21.03
N PRO A 61 -15.28 -2.28 -20.02
CA PRO A 61 -14.81 -2.78 -18.72
C PRO A 61 -13.94 -4.05 -18.81
N GLU A 62 -14.25 -4.95 -19.75
CA GLU A 62 -13.48 -6.17 -19.95
C GLU A 62 -12.07 -5.90 -20.53
N LEU A 63 -11.93 -4.87 -21.37
CA LEU A 63 -10.63 -4.44 -21.90
C LEU A 63 -9.78 -3.85 -20.78
N THR A 64 -10.33 -2.90 -20.01
CA THR A 64 -9.62 -2.27 -18.89
C THR A 64 -9.21 -3.30 -17.84
N LYS A 65 -10.09 -4.26 -17.51
CA LYS A 65 -9.76 -5.38 -16.63
C LYS A 65 -8.60 -6.22 -17.17
N ALA A 66 -8.59 -6.53 -18.47
CA ALA A 66 -7.50 -7.30 -19.07
C ALA A 66 -6.17 -6.52 -19.05
N GLN A 67 -6.20 -5.23 -19.40
CA GLN A 67 -5.03 -4.35 -19.39
C GLN A 67 -4.43 -4.22 -17.98
N MET A 68 -5.25 -3.93 -16.98
CA MET A 68 -4.77 -3.76 -15.60
C MET A 68 -4.24 -5.05 -15.00
N LYS A 69 -4.86 -6.20 -15.30
CA LYS A 69 -4.32 -7.50 -14.88
C LYS A 69 -2.99 -7.81 -15.56
N HIS A 70 -2.83 -7.46 -16.83
CA HIS A 70 -1.57 -7.64 -17.54
C HIS A 70 -0.47 -6.75 -16.95
N GLN A 71 -0.78 -5.47 -16.70
CA GLN A 71 0.14 -4.53 -16.06
C GLN A 71 0.56 -5.02 -14.66
N PHE A 72 -0.38 -5.47 -13.84
CA PHE A 72 -0.09 -6.03 -12.52
C PHE A 72 0.89 -7.20 -12.59
N LEU A 73 0.66 -8.15 -13.51
CA LEU A 73 1.53 -9.32 -13.69
C LEU A 73 2.95 -8.95 -14.15
N LEU A 74 3.07 -7.90 -14.98
CA LEU A 74 4.37 -7.35 -15.37
C LEU A 74 5.12 -6.71 -14.21
N GLU A 75 4.42 -6.00 -13.31
CA GLU A 75 5.03 -5.36 -12.15
C GLU A 75 5.35 -6.33 -11.01
N SER A 76 4.62 -7.45 -10.91
CA SER A 76 4.82 -8.47 -9.89
C SER A 76 5.79 -9.58 -10.30
N ASP A 77 6.48 -9.45 -11.44
CA ASP A 77 7.35 -10.47 -12.05
C ASP A 77 6.72 -11.88 -12.10
N THR A 78 5.38 -11.94 -12.17
CA THR A 78 4.61 -13.18 -12.11
C THR A 78 3.80 -13.32 -13.39
N TYR A 79 3.92 -14.45 -14.08
CA TYR A 79 3.25 -14.66 -15.37
C TYR A 79 1.98 -15.51 -15.28
N GLU A 80 1.49 -15.78 -14.07
CA GLU A 80 0.35 -16.68 -13.87
C GLU A 80 -0.99 -15.93 -13.96
N PRO A 81 -1.84 -16.23 -14.97
CA PRO A 81 -3.12 -15.56 -15.10
C PRO A 81 -4.07 -15.94 -13.96
N PHE A 82 -4.70 -14.94 -13.35
CA PHE A 82 -5.68 -15.15 -12.27
C PHE A 82 -7.10 -14.74 -12.66
N SER A 83 -8.08 -15.01 -11.81
CA SER A 83 -9.47 -14.59 -12.02
C SER A 83 -10.04 -13.98 -10.74
N LEU A 84 -10.65 -12.80 -10.85
CA LEU A 84 -11.34 -12.14 -9.73
C LEU A 84 -12.60 -12.89 -9.27
N LYS A 85 -12.96 -14.01 -9.90
CA LYS A 85 -14.04 -14.89 -9.44
C LYS A 85 -13.58 -15.84 -8.33
N ASN A 86 -12.31 -16.26 -8.35
CA ASN A 86 -11.82 -17.37 -7.53
C ASN A 86 -10.33 -17.29 -7.20
N CYS A 87 -9.66 -16.15 -7.38
CA CYS A 87 -8.30 -15.98 -6.86
C CYS A 87 -8.26 -16.01 -5.34
N SER A 88 -7.07 -16.24 -4.79
CA SER A 88 -6.84 -16.19 -3.35
C SER A 88 -7.12 -14.79 -2.79
N MET A 89 -7.45 -14.73 -1.50
CA MET A 89 -7.64 -13.44 -0.81
C MET A 89 -6.40 -12.55 -0.89
N SER A 90 -5.19 -13.11 -0.78
CA SER A 90 -3.93 -12.36 -0.86
C SER A 90 -3.71 -11.76 -2.24
N LEU A 91 -3.89 -12.56 -3.30
CA LEU A 91 -3.73 -12.06 -4.67
C LEU A 91 -4.77 -10.98 -5.01
N ALA A 92 -6.01 -11.15 -4.54
CA ALA A 92 -7.02 -10.11 -4.69
C ALA A 92 -6.64 -8.80 -3.99
N TRP A 93 -6.02 -8.91 -2.81
CA TRP A 93 -5.54 -7.76 -2.05
C TRP A 93 -4.38 -7.05 -2.75
N GLU A 94 -3.39 -7.79 -3.24
CA GLU A 94 -2.24 -7.25 -3.97
C GLU A 94 -2.70 -6.52 -5.23
N PHE A 95 -3.67 -7.11 -5.95
CA PHE A 95 -4.24 -6.49 -7.13
C PHE A 95 -5.01 -5.20 -6.80
N ILE A 96 -5.77 -5.16 -5.71
CA ILE A 96 -6.47 -3.93 -5.27
C ILE A 96 -5.46 -2.85 -4.87
N ASP A 97 -4.41 -3.22 -4.15
CA ASP A 97 -3.33 -2.32 -3.75
C ASP A 97 -2.65 -1.69 -4.96
N PHE A 98 -2.32 -2.52 -5.97
CA PHE A 98 -1.82 -2.09 -7.26
C PHE A 98 -2.77 -1.10 -7.95
N LEU A 99 -4.08 -1.39 -8.02
CA LEU A 99 -5.06 -0.50 -8.65
C LEU A 99 -5.17 0.84 -7.92
N ILE A 100 -5.13 0.84 -6.58
CA ILE A 100 -5.12 2.06 -5.78
C ILE A 100 -3.88 2.90 -6.13
N LYS A 101 -2.70 2.28 -6.12
CA LYS A 101 -1.45 2.95 -6.47
C LYS A 101 -1.49 3.52 -7.88
N PHE A 102 -1.97 2.75 -8.85
CA PHE A 102 -2.16 3.20 -10.23
C PHE A 102 -3.02 4.46 -10.27
N CYS A 103 -4.18 4.43 -9.62
CA CYS A 103 -5.09 5.58 -9.62
C CYS A 103 -4.43 6.84 -9.05
N LEU A 104 -3.67 6.71 -7.95
CA LEU A 104 -2.98 7.82 -7.32
C LEU A 104 -1.78 8.34 -8.16
N VAL A 105 -1.03 7.46 -8.81
CA VAL A 105 0.13 7.84 -9.64
C VAL A 105 -0.31 8.58 -10.91
N TRP A 106 -1.45 8.20 -11.48
CA TRP A 106 -1.96 8.73 -12.74
C TRP A 106 -3.04 9.80 -12.57
N ASP A 107 -3.26 10.29 -11.34
CA ASP A 107 -4.29 11.28 -10.99
C ASP A 107 -5.68 10.88 -11.50
N VAL A 108 -6.01 9.58 -11.42
CA VAL A 108 -7.33 9.06 -11.76
C VAL A 108 -8.35 9.63 -10.76
N PRO A 109 -9.38 10.36 -11.22
CA PRO A 109 -10.40 10.89 -10.33
C PRO A 109 -11.21 9.75 -9.72
N PHE A 110 -11.56 9.88 -8.45
CA PHE A 110 -12.45 8.94 -7.76
C PHE A 110 -13.84 9.54 -7.58
N ALA A 111 -14.89 8.81 -7.93
CA ALA A 111 -16.22 9.07 -7.41
C ALA A 111 -16.24 8.91 -5.88
N SER A 112 -17.03 9.73 -5.17
CA SER A 112 -17.12 9.70 -3.69
C SER A 112 -17.43 8.30 -3.16
N LYS A 113 -18.35 7.57 -3.81
CA LYS A 113 -18.71 6.18 -3.46
C LYS A 113 -17.52 5.21 -3.52
N THR A 114 -16.59 5.44 -4.45
CA THR A 114 -15.43 4.56 -4.65
C THR A 114 -14.39 4.90 -3.62
N LEU A 115 -14.21 6.18 -3.33
CA LEU A 115 -13.35 6.65 -2.25
C LEU A 115 -13.81 6.08 -0.90
N ASP A 116 -15.10 6.15 -0.57
CA ASP A 116 -15.67 5.57 0.66
C ASP A 116 -15.43 4.05 0.75
N LEU A 117 -15.41 3.37 -0.39
CA LEU A 117 -15.18 1.92 -0.45
C LEU A 117 -13.70 1.56 -0.21
N ILE A 118 -12.76 2.35 -0.73
CA ILE A 118 -11.32 2.06 -0.65
C ILE A 118 -10.64 2.69 0.57
N GLN A 119 -11.20 3.77 1.13
CA GLN A 119 -10.70 4.39 2.36
C GLN A 119 -10.61 3.35 3.49
N GLY A 120 -9.46 3.33 4.17
CA GLY A 120 -9.17 2.36 5.23
C GLY A 120 -8.78 0.95 4.74
N SER A 121 -8.74 0.71 3.42
CA SER A 121 -8.06 -0.45 2.85
C SER A 121 -6.57 -0.36 3.14
N TYR A 122 -5.92 -1.52 3.27
CA TYR A 122 -4.47 -1.56 3.49
C TYR A 122 -3.76 -0.88 2.31
N GLY A 123 -2.67 -0.18 2.59
CA GLY A 123 -1.89 0.54 1.57
C GLY A 123 -2.40 1.93 1.23
N TRP A 124 -3.70 2.25 1.37
CA TRP A 124 -4.26 3.56 1.00
C TRP A 124 -3.48 4.75 1.58
N GLU A 125 -3.32 4.79 2.91
CA GLU A 125 -2.63 5.89 3.59
C GLU A 125 -1.13 5.97 3.22
N LEU A 126 -0.51 4.82 2.93
CA LEU A 126 0.90 4.74 2.52
C LEU A 126 1.08 5.26 1.08
N HIS A 127 0.25 4.81 0.14
CA HIS A 127 0.27 5.29 -1.24
C HIS A 127 -0.06 6.77 -1.33
N CYS A 128 -0.98 7.26 -0.49
CA CYS A 128 -1.26 8.70 -0.35
C CYS A 128 -0.01 9.49 0.08
N LEU A 129 0.78 8.96 1.01
CA LEU A 129 2.06 9.56 1.42
C LEU A 129 3.11 9.49 0.30
N GLU A 130 3.25 8.36 -0.38
CA GLU A 130 4.19 8.15 -1.48
C GLU A 130 3.92 9.11 -2.64
N THR A 131 2.65 9.26 -3.01
CA THR A 131 2.19 10.05 -4.16
C THR A 131 1.82 11.50 -3.81
N LYS A 132 1.89 11.88 -2.52
CA LYS A 132 1.53 13.21 -1.99
C LYS A 132 0.08 13.61 -2.27
N HIS A 133 -0.84 12.67 -2.02
CA HIS A 133 -2.28 12.88 -2.11
C HIS A 133 -2.94 12.84 -0.73
N CYS A 134 -3.94 13.68 -0.52
CA CYS A 134 -4.65 13.74 0.74
C CYS A 134 -5.48 12.47 0.91
N CYS A 135 -5.26 11.75 2.01
CA CYS A 135 -5.98 10.50 2.28
C CYS A 135 -7.50 10.66 2.51
N ILE A 136 -7.99 11.92 2.58
CA ILE A 136 -9.42 12.26 2.73
C ILE A 136 -10.06 12.68 1.40
N CYS A 137 -9.39 13.52 0.60
CA CYS A 137 -10.00 14.12 -0.59
C CYS A 137 -9.20 13.99 -1.88
N GLY A 138 -8.05 13.33 -1.87
CA GLY A 138 -7.22 13.12 -3.07
C GLY A 138 -6.50 14.35 -3.61
N LYS A 139 -6.66 15.55 -3.03
CA LYS A 139 -5.88 16.74 -3.42
C LYS A 139 -4.41 16.62 -3.01
N HIS A 140 -3.52 17.38 -3.63
CA HIS A 140 -2.12 17.47 -3.22
C HIS A 140 -1.95 17.72 -1.71
N ALA A 141 -1.00 17.01 -1.09
CA ALA A 141 -0.86 16.91 0.35
C ALA A 141 0.58 16.99 0.85
N ASP A 142 0.70 17.49 2.08
CA ASP A 142 1.92 17.47 2.87
C ASP A 142 1.86 16.36 3.94
N VAL A 143 3.02 16.00 4.47
CA VAL A 143 3.12 15.05 5.59
C VAL A 143 2.64 15.73 6.88
N ALA A 144 1.54 15.22 7.43
CA ALA A 144 0.97 15.61 8.71
C ALA A 144 1.35 14.60 9.79
N HIS A 145 1.71 15.09 10.99
CA HIS A 145 2.10 14.25 12.11
C HIS A 145 0.89 13.98 13.02
N LEU A 146 0.73 12.74 13.48
CA LEU A 146 -0.33 12.39 14.45
C LEU A 146 -0.05 12.96 15.84
N HIS A 147 1.21 13.22 16.19
CA HIS A 147 1.58 13.79 17.49
C HIS A 147 2.29 15.12 17.27
N ALA A 148 2.06 16.08 18.17
CA ALA A 148 2.84 17.29 18.19
C ALA A 148 4.30 16.90 18.46
N VAL A 149 5.16 17.07 17.45
CA VAL A 149 6.61 17.03 17.65
C VAL A 149 6.91 18.18 18.61
N GLY A 150 7.23 17.86 19.87
CA GLY A 150 7.25 18.81 20.97
C GLY A 150 7.94 20.13 20.62
N ILE A 151 7.25 21.25 20.87
CA ILE A 151 7.79 22.61 20.74
C ILE A 151 9.08 22.69 21.57
N GLY A 152 10.21 22.96 20.92
CA GLY A 152 11.50 23.18 21.58
C GLY A 152 12.62 22.19 21.23
N ARG A 153 12.41 21.23 20.32
CA ARG A 153 13.48 20.36 19.79
C ARG A 153 13.79 20.68 18.33
N ASP A 154 15.07 20.73 18.00
CA ASP A 154 15.56 21.04 16.67
C ASP A 154 15.04 20.01 15.66
N ARG A 155 14.22 20.45 14.70
CA ARG A 155 13.56 19.59 13.71
C ARG A 155 14.55 18.84 12.82
N LYS A 156 15.82 19.28 12.81
CA LYS A 156 16.93 18.63 12.11
C LYS A 156 17.56 17.47 12.90
N HIS A 157 17.19 17.20 14.14
CA HIS A 157 17.83 16.17 14.98
C HIS A 157 16.86 15.16 15.60
N ILE A 158 15.59 15.22 15.24
CA ILE A 158 14.57 14.31 15.78
C ILE A 158 14.49 13.08 14.86
N SER A 159 14.71 11.89 15.42
CA SER A 159 14.35 10.66 14.72
C SER A 159 12.82 10.63 14.61
N HIS A 160 12.32 10.60 13.37
CA HIS A 160 10.88 10.47 13.10
C HIS A 160 10.41 9.02 13.18
N ILE A 161 11.34 8.07 13.30
CA ILE A 161 11.07 6.64 13.40
C ILE A 161 10.22 6.36 14.64
N GLY A 162 9.18 5.55 14.47
CA GLY A 162 8.24 5.19 15.52
C GLY A 162 7.09 6.18 15.73
N ASN A 163 7.15 7.37 15.14
CA ASN A 163 5.97 8.26 15.03
C ASN A 163 5.01 7.76 13.94
N SER A 164 3.79 8.27 13.96
CA SER A 164 2.81 8.05 12.90
C SER A 164 2.54 9.33 12.12
N VAL A 165 2.43 9.20 10.80
CA VAL A 165 2.18 10.29 9.85
C VAL A 165 1.03 9.95 8.91
N MET A 166 0.49 10.94 8.24
CA MET A 166 -0.54 10.82 7.20
C MET A 166 -0.39 11.94 6.17
N ALA A 167 -0.94 11.76 4.97
CA ALA A 167 -0.90 12.79 3.94
C ALA A 167 -2.19 13.64 3.99
N LEU A 168 -2.06 14.93 4.29
CA LEU A 168 -3.21 15.85 4.33
C LEU A 168 -2.95 17.08 3.46
N CYS A 169 -3.96 17.47 2.68
CA CYS A 169 -3.94 18.78 2.02
C CYS A 169 -4.05 19.89 3.09
N ARG A 170 -3.67 21.12 2.73
CA ARG A 170 -3.67 22.26 3.66
C ARG A 170 -4.98 22.43 4.44
N GLU A 171 -6.12 22.27 3.77
CA GLU A 171 -7.44 22.39 4.38
C GLU A 171 -7.68 21.33 5.47
N HIS A 172 -7.44 20.06 5.15
CA HIS A 172 -7.59 18.97 6.11
C HIS A 172 -6.52 18.97 7.20
N HIS A 173 -5.30 19.42 6.89
CA HIS A 173 -4.22 19.56 7.87
C HIS A 173 -4.56 20.65 8.90
N GLN A 174 -5.13 21.78 8.47
CA GLN A 174 -5.65 22.80 9.38
C GLN A 174 -6.85 22.28 10.19
N LEU A 175 -7.77 21.55 9.55
CA LEU A 175 -8.91 20.94 10.22
C LEU A 175 -8.47 19.97 11.33
N GLN A 176 -7.43 19.18 11.10
CA GLN A 176 -6.82 18.31 12.10
C GLN A 176 -6.38 19.11 13.34
N HIS A 177 -5.70 20.24 13.16
CA HIS A 177 -5.27 21.09 14.27
C HIS A 177 -6.45 21.67 15.05
N VAL A 178 -7.51 22.07 14.35
CA VAL A 178 -8.72 22.66 14.98
C VAL A 178 -9.53 21.61 15.74
N GLN A 179 -9.73 20.42 15.17
CA GLN A 179 -10.55 19.36 15.77
C GLN A 179 -9.83 18.54 16.84
N GLY A 180 -8.49 18.58 16.86
CA GLY A 180 -7.67 17.71 17.68
C GLY A 180 -7.54 16.31 17.09
N ILE A 181 -6.34 15.71 17.23
CA ILE A 181 -5.97 14.50 16.48
C ILE A 181 -6.92 13.33 16.72
N ASN A 182 -7.27 13.02 17.98
CA ASN A 182 -8.07 11.84 18.29
C ASN A 182 -9.46 11.90 17.64
N ASN A 183 -10.08 13.09 17.64
CA ASN A 183 -11.38 13.27 17.01
C ASN A 183 -11.28 13.23 15.49
N PHE A 184 -10.27 13.89 14.93
CA PHE A 184 -10.01 13.91 13.49
C PHE A 184 -9.79 12.50 12.92
N MET A 185 -8.94 11.70 13.55
CA MET A 185 -8.66 10.32 13.10
C MET A 185 -9.92 9.44 13.15
N ARG A 186 -10.69 9.55 14.22
CA ARG A 186 -11.93 8.77 14.41
C ARG A 186 -13.00 9.12 13.38
N LEU A 187 -13.20 10.42 13.10
CA LEU A 187 -14.23 10.88 12.17
C LEU A 187 -13.91 10.53 10.71
N ASN A 188 -12.62 10.50 10.36
CA ASN A 188 -12.17 10.19 8.99
C ASN A 188 -11.70 8.74 8.83
N HIS A 189 -11.93 7.89 9.83
CA HIS A 189 -11.53 6.47 9.83
C HIS A 189 -10.04 6.21 9.50
N LEU A 190 -9.17 7.16 9.89
CA LEU A 190 -7.74 7.08 9.65
C LEU A 190 -7.04 6.29 10.75
N LYS A 191 -5.92 5.63 10.41
CA LYS A 191 -5.03 4.97 11.37
C LYS A 191 -3.66 5.65 11.47
N GLY A 192 -3.20 6.26 10.39
CA GLY A 192 -1.85 6.78 10.25
C GLY A 192 -0.87 5.67 9.90
N VAL A 193 0.21 6.07 9.23
CA VAL A 193 1.31 5.19 8.83
C VAL A 193 2.44 5.37 9.83
N ARG A 194 2.84 4.26 10.48
CA ARG A 194 4.00 4.26 11.39
C ARG A 194 5.28 4.39 10.57
N VAL A 195 6.11 5.36 10.90
CA VAL A 195 7.36 5.64 10.21
C VAL A 195 8.40 4.58 10.61
N THR A 196 8.76 3.73 9.64
CA THR A 196 9.94 2.85 9.68
C THR A 196 11.14 3.56 9.03
N PRO A 197 12.38 3.03 9.12
CA PRO A 197 13.53 3.59 8.39
C PRO A 197 13.28 3.72 6.89
N GLU A 198 12.63 2.73 6.28
CA GLU A 198 12.31 2.69 4.85
C GLU A 198 11.33 3.82 4.48
N ILE A 199 10.29 4.01 5.31
CA ILE A 199 9.31 5.08 5.12
C ILE A 199 9.94 6.46 5.37
N ALA A 200 10.82 6.59 6.38
CA ALA A 200 11.54 7.83 6.64
C ALA A 200 12.42 8.22 5.44
N LYS A 201 13.10 7.24 4.82
CA LYS A 201 13.89 7.42 3.60
C LYS A 201 13.01 7.82 2.41
N MET A 202 11.93 7.08 2.16
CA MET A 202 10.96 7.35 1.09
C MET A 202 10.41 8.78 1.18
N LEU A 203 10.03 9.21 2.38
CA LEU A 203 9.43 10.52 2.63
C LEU A 203 10.45 11.62 2.92
N LYS A 204 11.75 11.29 2.95
CA LYS A 204 12.86 12.19 3.28
C LYS A 204 12.66 12.93 4.62
N LEU A 205 12.20 12.19 5.64
CA LEU A 205 11.93 12.73 6.98
C LEU A 205 13.19 12.69 7.85
N GLY A 206 13.45 13.77 8.60
CA GLY A 206 14.55 13.83 9.57
C GLY A 206 15.95 13.65 8.99
N ASN A 207 16.80 12.92 9.73
CA ASN A 207 18.22 12.67 9.44
C ASN A 207 18.48 11.40 8.62
N TRP A 208 17.56 11.05 7.71
CA TRP A 208 17.71 9.86 6.86
C TRP A 208 19.07 9.77 6.15
N HIS A 209 19.69 10.92 5.81
CA HIS A 209 21.05 11.00 5.24
C HIS A 209 22.16 10.52 6.20
N ILE A 210 22.06 10.86 7.49
CA ILE A 210 23.11 10.55 8.48
C ILE A 210 23.12 9.05 8.79
N GLU A 211 21.96 8.41 8.77
CA GLU A 211 21.79 6.99 9.12
C GLU A 211 22.31 6.05 8.01
N GLU A 212 22.44 6.51 6.77
CA GLU A 212 23.03 5.77 5.63
C GLU A 212 24.54 6.05 5.43
N GLY A 213 25.13 6.90 6.27
CA GLY A 213 26.53 7.32 6.10
C GLY A 213 26.76 8.29 4.94
N GLU A 214 25.71 8.92 4.41
CA GLU A 214 25.84 10.01 3.44
C GLU A 214 26.25 11.31 4.15
N GLU A 215 27.29 11.98 3.67
CA GLU A 215 27.67 13.29 4.20
C GLU A 215 26.53 14.30 3.99
N ILE A 216 26.15 15.01 5.04
CA ILE A 216 25.20 16.13 4.94
C ILE A 216 25.88 17.24 4.13
N ILE A 217 25.63 17.30 2.83
CA ILE A 217 26.02 18.45 2.00
C ILE A 217 25.10 19.62 2.38
N SER A 218 25.48 20.34 3.42
CA SER A 218 24.82 21.54 3.88
C SER A 218 24.94 22.63 2.80
N THR A 219 23.94 22.77 1.94
CA THR A 219 23.81 23.93 1.05
C THR A 219 23.37 25.15 1.89
N ARG A 220 24.31 25.74 2.62
CA ARG A 220 24.13 27.10 3.15
C ARG A 220 24.22 28.07 1.95
N LYS A 221 23.13 28.77 1.67
CA LYS A 221 23.14 30.14 1.15
C LYS A 221 22.59 31.06 2.23
#